data_AF-A0A292EEL1-F1
#
_entry.id   AF-A0A292EEL1-F1
#
_cell.length_a   1.000
_cell.length_b   1.000
_cell.length_c   1.000
_cell.angle_alpha   90.00
_cell.angle_beta   90.00
_cell.angle_gamma   90.00
#
_symmetry.space_group_name_H-M   'P 1'
#
loop_
_entity.id
_entity.type
_entity.pdbx_description
1 polymer ?
#
loop_
_entity_poly.entity_id
_entity_poly.type
_entity_poly.pdbx_seq_one_letter_code
_entity_poly.pdbx_strand_id
1 'polypeptide(L)'
;MRRRDILDASQPNRRQLILDTALDIIENEGMKALTQPRIAKVAGLRQSHLTYYFPRKADLYIALLEASHERAERRNQAAAPSLGAMLQSLFFVPERMRFFLSIVLEVGEDPDLKSVVAEHAAGLCREVAGKLGLTDDDARVVALVDELRGIGMRLLVEPPMTDEPAKLLRDLALRHGLDPRAFE
;
A
#
# COMPACT_ATOMS: atom_id res chain seq x y z
N MET A 1 41.80 -10.32 3.15
CA MET A 1 41.41 -9.59 4.37
C MET A 1 41.76 -8.12 4.11
N ARG A 2 40.91 -7.09 4.02
CA ARG A 2 39.48 -6.75 4.26
C ARG A 2 39.10 -5.69 3.18
N ARG A 3 37.91 -5.66 2.57
CA ARG A 3 36.57 -5.25 3.07
C ARG A 3 36.48 -3.75 3.43
N ARG A 4 35.50 -3.07 2.81
CA ARG A 4 35.00 -1.69 3.03
C ARG A 4 35.91 -0.66 2.31
N ASP A 5 35.49 0.05 1.26
CA ASP A 5 34.80 1.35 1.38
C ASP A 5 34.25 1.87 0.03
N ILE A 6 33.40 1.10 -0.69
CA ILE A 6 32.65 1.66 -1.83
C ILE A 6 31.18 1.22 -1.76
N LEU A 7 30.52 1.69 -0.71
CA LEU A 7 29.09 1.99 -0.66
C LEU A 7 29.08 3.50 -0.33
N ASP A 8 28.20 4.38 -0.82
CA ASP A 8 26.76 4.18 -0.76
C ASP A 8 25.97 5.38 -1.38
N ALA A 9 26.33 5.85 -2.58
CA ALA A 9 25.68 7.04 -3.17
C ALA A 9 24.86 6.80 -4.45
N SER A 10 24.72 5.55 -4.93
CA SER A 10 23.97 5.25 -6.16
C SER A 10 22.89 4.16 -6.03
N GLN A 11 22.52 3.77 -4.80
CA GLN A 11 21.67 2.60 -4.53
C GLN A 11 20.13 2.76 -4.40
N PRO A 12 19.47 3.93 -4.60
CA PRO A 12 18.01 3.98 -4.68
C PRO A 12 17.45 3.10 -5.81
N ASN A 13 18.20 3.00 -6.91
CA ASN A 13 17.70 2.40 -8.15
C ASN A 13 17.48 0.89 -8.04
N ARG A 14 18.29 0.15 -7.24
CA ARG A 14 18.16 -1.32 -7.18
C ARG A 14 16.99 -1.78 -6.32
N ARG A 15 16.77 -1.15 -5.16
CA ARG A 15 15.59 -1.42 -4.33
C ARG A 15 14.32 -1.08 -5.13
N GLN A 16 14.29 0.10 -5.77
CA GLN A 16 13.16 0.50 -6.59
C GLN A 16 12.96 -0.43 -7.79
N LEU A 17 14.03 -0.83 -8.50
CA LEU A 17 13.96 -1.80 -9.60
C LEU A 17 13.33 -3.12 -9.15
N ILE A 18 13.71 -3.63 -7.96
CA ILE A 18 13.11 -4.85 -7.40
C ILE A 18 11.61 -4.65 -7.19
N LEU A 19 11.20 -3.53 -6.60
CA LEU A 19 9.79 -3.21 -6.32
C LEU A 19 8.99 -3.02 -7.62
N ASP A 20 9.50 -2.25 -8.57
CA ASP A 20 8.85 -2.02 -9.87
C ASP A 20 8.72 -3.34 -10.64
N THR A 21 9.78 -4.16 -10.67
CA THR A 21 9.74 -5.49 -11.30
C THR A 21 8.71 -6.41 -10.63
N ALA A 22 8.64 -6.39 -9.30
CA ALA A 22 7.68 -7.17 -8.54
C ALA A 22 6.23 -6.72 -8.85
N LEU A 23 5.97 -5.40 -8.85
CA LEU A 23 4.68 -4.85 -9.22
C LEU A 23 4.29 -5.23 -10.65
N ASP A 24 5.23 -5.19 -11.60
CA ASP A 24 4.98 -5.64 -12.98
C ASP A 24 4.64 -7.13 -13.06
N ILE A 25 5.31 -8.00 -12.29
CA ILE A 25 4.95 -9.42 -12.21
C ILE A 25 3.54 -9.58 -11.66
N ILE A 26 3.17 -8.84 -10.62
CA ILE A 26 1.84 -8.90 -10.02
C ILE A 26 0.77 -8.42 -11.00
N GLU A 27 0.99 -7.30 -11.70
CA GLU A 27 0.06 -6.73 -12.67
C GLU A 27 -0.16 -7.68 -13.86
N ASN A 28 0.89 -8.36 -14.35
CA ASN A 28 0.81 -9.20 -15.55
C ASN A 28 0.51 -10.68 -15.29
N GLU A 29 0.98 -11.24 -14.17
CA GLU A 29 0.96 -12.69 -13.89
C GLU A 29 0.21 -13.03 -12.58
N GLY A 30 -0.17 -12.01 -11.80
CA GLY A 30 -0.84 -12.17 -10.51
C GLY A 30 0.09 -12.50 -9.35
N MET A 31 -0.44 -12.42 -8.12
CA MET A 31 0.35 -12.56 -6.88
C MET A 31 1.07 -13.92 -6.77
N LYS A 32 0.49 -15.01 -7.29
CA LYS A 32 1.10 -16.35 -7.23
C LYS A 32 2.45 -16.45 -7.96
N ALA A 33 2.69 -15.59 -8.95
CA ALA A 33 3.97 -15.55 -9.68
C ALA A 33 5.07 -14.80 -8.92
N LEU A 34 4.73 -14.05 -7.86
CA LEU A 34 5.65 -13.24 -7.09
C LEU A 34 6.52 -14.10 -6.17
N THR A 35 7.70 -14.47 -6.66
CA THR A 35 8.71 -15.20 -5.86
C THR A 35 10.05 -14.50 -5.94
N GLN A 36 10.84 -14.53 -4.86
CA GLN A 36 12.16 -13.91 -4.84
C GLN A 36 13.07 -14.37 -6.00
N PRO A 37 13.16 -15.67 -6.33
CA PRO A 37 13.93 -16.12 -7.49
C PRO A 37 13.41 -15.57 -8.81
N ARG A 38 12.09 -15.45 -8.98
CA ARG A 38 11.50 -14.89 -10.20
C ARG A 38 11.77 -13.40 -10.33
N ILE A 39 11.61 -12.63 -9.26
CA ILE A 39 11.92 -11.20 -9.26
C ILE A 39 13.40 -10.99 -9.60
N ALA A 40 14.32 -11.75 -8.99
CA ALA A 40 15.75 -11.68 -9.29
C ALA A 40 16.03 -11.99 -10.77
N LYS A 41 15.40 -13.04 -11.32
CA LYS A 41 15.54 -13.42 -12.73
C LYS A 41 15.04 -12.32 -13.68
N VAL A 42 13.85 -11.77 -13.44
CA VAL A 42 13.25 -10.73 -14.30
C VAL A 42 14.00 -9.41 -14.20
N ALA A 43 14.44 -9.02 -13.00
CA ALA A 43 15.22 -7.81 -12.76
C ALA A 43 16.68 -7.92 -13.26
N GLY A 44 17.12 -9.09 -13.73
CA GLY A 44 18.52 -9.33 -14.12
C GLY A 44 19.50 -9.28 -12.94
N LEU A 45 19.03 -9.55 -11.72
CA LEU A 45 19.80 -9.46 -10.49
C LEU A 45 20.20 -10.84 -9.97
N ARG A 46 21.34 -10.92 -9.28
CA ARG A 46 21.68 -12.10 -8.47
C ARG A 46 20.75 -12.20 -7.27
N GLN A 47 20.34 -13.41 -6.91
CA GLN A 47 19.45 -13.68 -5.78
C GLN A 47 19.94 -13.07 -4.46
N SER A 48 21.26 -13.01 -4.24
CA SER A 48 21.88 -12.38 -3.06
C SER A 48 21.52 -10.90 -2.88
N HIS A 49 21.22 -10.17 -3.96
CA HIS A 49 20.76 -8.78 -3.86
C HIS A 49 19.34 -8.71 -3.31
N LEU A 50 18.48 -9.66 -3.68
CA LEU A 50 17.11 -9.66 -3.19
C LEU A 50 17.07 -9.94 -1.69
N THR A 51 17.83 -10.94 -1.23
CA THR A 51 17.94 -11.26 0.20
C THR A 51 18.62 -10.14 1.00
N TYR A 52 19.48 -9.33 0.38
CA TYR A 52 20.07 -8.14 1.01
C TYR A 52 19.04 -7.03 1.26
N TYR A 53 18.19 -6.72 0.27
CA TYR A 53 17.19 -5.65 0.42
C TYR A 53 15.92 -6.11 1.13
N PHE A 54 15.52 -7.37 0.96
CA PHE A 54 14.29 -7.94 1.50
C PHE A 54 14.59 -9.32 2.11
N PRO A 55 15.21 -9.34 3.31
CA PRO A 55 15.58 -10.58 3.97
C PRO A 55 14.35 -11.39 4.39
N ARG A 56 13.24 -10.72 4.77
CA ARG A 56 11.96 -11.38 5.07
C ARG A 56 10.95 -11.10 3.96
N LYS A 57 10.08 -12.08 3.72
CA LYS A 57 8.92 -11.95 2.82
C LYS A 57 7.99 -10.82 3.25
N ALA A 58 7.85 -10.61 4.57
CA ALA A 58 7.11 -9.50 5.17
C ALA A 58 7.61 -8.14 4.69
N ASP A 59 8.93 -7.93 4.74
CA ASP A 59 9.57 -6.67 4.37
C ASP A 59 9.30 -6.33 2.89
N LEU A 60 9.31 -7.35 2.03
CA LEU A 60 8.95 -7.20 0.62
C LEU A 60 7.48 -6.78 0.46
N TYR A 61 6.55 -7.41 1.18
CA TYR A 61 5.13 -7.09 1.06
C TYR A 61 4.79 -5.67 1.52
N ILE A 62 5.33 -5.24 2.66
CA ILE A 62 5.15 -3.85 3.12
C ILE A 62 5.68 -2.89 2.06
N ALA A 63 6.91 -3.11 1.60
CA ALA A 63 7.53 -2.24 0.63
C ALA A 63 6.77 -2.22 -0.71
N LEU A 64 6.09 -3.31 -1.08
CA LEU A 64 5.23 -3.35 -2.26
C LEU A 64 3.91 -2.60 -2.06
N LEU A 65 3.32 -2.61 -0.86
CA LEU A 65 2.15 -1.76 -0.55
C LEU A 65 2.50 -0.29 -0.73
N GLU A 66 3.60 0.15 -0.10
CA GLU A 66 4.12 1.51 -0.22
C GLU A 66 4.43 1.87 -1.68
N ALA A 67 5.19 1.03 -2.38
CA ALA A 67 5.56 1.28 -3.78
C ALA A 67 4.35 1.29 -4.73
N SER A 68 3.35 0.45 -4.47
CA SER A 68 2.08 0.47 -5.22
C SER A 68 1.41 1.83 -5.06
N HIS A 69 1.35 2.36 -3.83
CA HIS A 69 0.80 3.70 -3.54
C HIS A 69 1.53 4.77 -4.34
N GLU A 70 2.84 4.85 -4.18
CA GLU A 70 3.70 5.82 -4.88
C GLU A 70 3.61 5.72 -6.41
N ARG A 71 3.55 4.51 -6.97
CA ARG A 71 3.49 4.31 -8.42
C ARG A 71 2.22 4.91 -9.02
N ALA A 72 1.10 4.80 -8.32
CA ALA A 72 -0.16 5.37 -8.80
C ALA A 72 -0.27 6.88 -8.52
N GLU A 73 0.30 7.39 -7.42
CA GLU A 73 0.45 8.86 -7.24
C GLU A 73 1.28 9.47 -8.37
N ARG A 74 2.40 8.82 -8.73
CA ARG A 74 3.24 9.23 -9.88
C ARG A 74 2.47 9.22 -11.21
N ARG A 75 1.62 8.22 -11.44
CA ARG A 75 0.76 8.15 -12.64
C ARG A 75 -0.27 9.29 -12.67
N ASN A 76 -0.75 9.75 -11.51
CA ASN A 76 -1.80 10.76 -11.39
C ASN A 76 -1.30 12.22 -11.35
N GLN A 77 0.02 12.47 -11.36
CA GLN A 77 0.66 13.81 -11.43
C GLN A 77 0.08 14.88 -10.48
N ALA A 78 -0.44 14.49 -9.31
CA ALA A 78 -0.99 15.45 -8.37
C ALA A 78 0.12 16.13 -7.53
N ALA A 79 -0.13 17.39 -7.13
CA ALA A 79 0.55 18.03 -6.00
C ALA A 79 0.36 17.18 -4.71
N ALA A 80 0.98 17.55 -3.58
CA ALA A 80 0.79 16.84 -2.31
C ALA A 80 -0.71 16.55 -2.09
N PRO A 81 -1.15 15.28 -2.16
CA PRO A 81 -2.57 14.98 -2.26
C PRO A 81 -3.27 15.35 -0.95
N SER A 82 -4.47 15.93 -1.05
CA SER A 82 -5.34 16.10 0.13
C SER A 82 -5.60 14.75 0.79
N LEU A 83 -6.00 14.75 2.06
CA LEU A 83 -6.38 13.51 2.74
C LEU A 83 -7.45 12.76 1.95
N GLY A 84 -8.42 13.49 1.38
CA GLY A 84 -9.42 12.92 0.49
C GLY A 84 -8.82 12.27 -0.75
N ALA A 85 -7.92 12.95 -1.47
CA ALA A 85 -7.26 12.38 -2.65
C ALA A 85 -6.44 11.13 -2.32
N MET A 86 -5.72 11.15 -1.19
CA MET A 86 -4.97 9.99 -0.69
C MET A 86 -5.90 8.80 -0.44
N LEU A 87 -6.98 8.99 0.32
CA LEU A 87 -7.95 7.91 0.60
C LEU A 87 -8.67 7.43 -0.67
N GLN A 88 -8.95 8.33 -1.61
CA GLN A 88 -9.50 7.95 -2.92
C GLN A 88 -8.56 7.00 -3.65
N SER A 89 -7.30 7.40 -3.75
CA SER A 89 -6.28 6.61 -4.42
C SER A 89 -6.15 5.25 -3.74
N LEU A 90 -6.10 5.17 -2.42
CA LEU A 90 -5.94 3.93 -1.66
C LEU A 90 -7.12 2.95 -1.80
N PHE A 91 -8.35 3.42 -1.66
CA PHE A 91 -9.51 2.54 -1.46
C PHE A 91 -10.42 2.38 -2.70
N PHE A 92 -10.39 3.33 -3.64
CA PHE A 92 -11.32 3.35 -4.77
C PHE A 92 -10.68 2.94 -6.11
N VAL A 93 -9.44 2.42 -6.06
CA VAL A 93 -8.78 1.80 -7.20
C VAL A 93 -8.89 0.27 -7.04
N PRO A 94 -9.67 -0.44 -7.89
CA PRO A 94 -9.88 -1.88 -7.78
C PRO A 94 -8.58 -2.69 -7.72
N GLU A 95 -7.58 -2.28 -8.51
CA GLU A 95 -6.28 -2.94 -8.57
C GLU A 95 -5.55 -2.88 -7.22
N ARG A 96 -5.71 -1.78 -6.46
CA ARG A 96 -5.14 -1.64 -5.13
C ARG A 96 -5.83 -2.52 -4.11
N MET A 97 -7.17 -2.55 -4.14
CA MET A 97 -7.90 -3.42 -3.22
C MET A 97 -7.59 -4.89 -3.51
N ARG A 98 -7.53 -5.30 -4.79
CA ARG A 98 -7.07 -6.65 -5.16
C ARG A 98 -5.67 -6.95 -4.66
N PHE A 99 -4.77 -5.97 -4.76
CA PHE A 99 -3.40 -6.13 -4.28
C PHE A 99 -3.34 -6.32 -2.76
N PHE A 100 -4.02 -5.47 -2.00
CA PHE A 100 -4.15 -5.58 -0.54
C PHE A 100 -4.72 -6.94 -0.13
N LEU A 101 -5.84 -7.36 -0.73
CA LEU A 101 -6.46 -8.67 -0.44
C LEU A 101 -5.52 -9.84 -0.79
N SER A 102 -4.75 -9.72 -1.87
CA SER A 102 -3.77 -10.75 -2.25
C SER A 102 -2.69 -10.91 -1.18
N ILE A 103 -2.23 -9.81 -0.56
CA ILE A 103 -1.29 -9.87 0.56
C ILE A 103 -1.96 -10.52 1.78
N VAL A 104 -3.18 -10.10 2.14
CA VAL A 104 -3.91 -10.67 3.29
C VAL A 104 -4.10 -12.19 3.14
N LEU A 105 -4.45 -12.65 1.93
CA LEU A 105 -4.61 -14.09 1.64
C LEU A 105 -3.27 -14.85 1.71
N GLU A 106 -2.18 -14.24 1.23
CA GLU A 106 -0.86 -14.86 1.19
C GLU A 106 -0.15 -14.89 2.55
N VAL A 107 -0.47 -13.93 3.44
CA VAL A 107 -0.06 -13.94 4.85
C VAL A 107 -0.59 -15.19 5.55
N GLY A 108 -1.81 -15.63 5.21
CA GLY A 108 -2.41 -16.83 5.76
C GLY A 108 -2.49 -16.79 7.29
N GLU A 109 -2.07 -17.86 7.95
CA GLU A 109 -2.06 -18.00 9.42
C GLU A 109 -0.70 -17.70 10.07
N ASP A 110 0.29 -17.18 9.32
CA ASP A 110 1.61 -16.85 9.85
C ASP A 110 1.53 -15.65 10.83
N PRO A 111 1.78 -15.84 12.15
CA PRO A 111 1.61 -14.78 13.14
C PRO A 111 2.56 -13.61 12.95
N ASP A 112 3.79 -13.87 12.49
CA ASP A 112 4.80 -12.82 12.25
C ASP A 112 4.31 -11.94 11.09
N LEU A 113 3.87 -12.55 9.99
CA LEU A 113 3.34 -11.81 8.84
C LEU A 113 2.03 -11.07 9.18
N LYS A 114 1.14 -11.68 9.97
CA LYS A 114 -0.08 -11.03 10.47
C LYS A 114 0.23 -9.78 11.26
N SER A 115 1.18 -9.85 12.20
CA SER A 115 1.56 -8.71 13.04
C SER A 115 2.09 -7.54 12.20
N VAL A 116 2.88 -7.85 11.17
CA VAL A 116 3.45 -6.87 10.26
C VAL A 116 2.38 -6.17 9.42
N VAL A 117 1.43 -6.92 8.87
CA VAL A 117 0.32 -6.33 8.10
C VAL A 117 -0.63 -5.55 8.99
N ALA A 118 -0.89 -6.03 10.21
CA ALA A 118 -1.69 -5.31 11.19
C ALA A 118 -1.03 -3.97 11.57
N GLU A 119 0.29 -3.95 11.77
CA GLU A 119 1.04 -2.73 12.06
C GLU A 119 0.99 -1.74 10.89
N HIS A 120 1.11 -2.23 9.65
CA HIS A 120 0.93 -1.38 8.46
C HIS A 120 -0.48 -0.78 8.38
N ALA A 121 -1.52 -1.58 8.63
CA ALA A 121 -2.90 -1.11 8.65
C ALA A 121 -3.15 -0.09 9.77
N ALA A 122 -2.61 -0.33 10.97
CA ALA A 122 -2.66 0.62 12.08
C ALA A 122 -1.91 1.92 11.77
N GLY A 123 -0.77 1.82 11.06
CA GLY A 123 0.01 2.97 10.59
C GLY A 123 -0.82 3.91 9.71
N LEU A 124 -1.66 3.38 8.82
CA LEU A 124 -2.58 4.19 8.03
C LEU A 124 -3.60 4.93 8.91
N CYS A 125 -4.19 4.27 9.90
CA CYS A 125 -5.13 4.93 10.82
C CYS A 125 -4.44 6.07 11.60
N ARG A 126 -3.21 5.85 12.08
CA ARG A 126 -2.43 6.90 12.76
C ARG A 126 -2.11 8.07 11.83
N GLU A 127 -1.75 7.80 10.58
CA GLU A 127 -1.49 8.85 9.59
C GLU A 127 -2.74 9.69 9.34
N VAL A 128 -3.90 9.05 9.15
CA VAL A 128 -5.18 9.74 8.95
C VAL A 128 -5.55 10.55 10.19
N ALA A 129 -5.43 9.97 11.39
CA ALA A 129 -5.69 10.67 12.65
C ALA A 129 -4.79 11.90 12.82
N GLY A 130 -3.49 11.76 12.57
CA GLY A 130 -2.53 12.85 12.63
C GLY A 130 -2.87 13.99 11.66
N LYS A 131 -3.29 13.68 10.42
CA LYS A 131 -3.75 14.68 9.44
C LYS A 131 -5.04 15.39 9.88
N LEU A 132 -5.85 14.75 10.72
CA LEU A 132 -7.08 15.29 11.29
C LEU A 132 -6.87 15.99 12.65
N GLY A 133 -5.64 15.98 13.19
CA GLY A 133 -5.35 16.51 14.52
C GLY A 133 -5.96 15.69 15.67
N LEU A 134 -6.18 14.39 15.45
CA LEU A 134 -6.78 13.45 16.41
C LEU A 134 -5.72 12.55 17.06
N THR A 135 -6.12 11.76 18.06
CA THR A 135 -5.25 10.76 18.68
C THR A 135 -5.00 9.57 17.74
N ASP A 136 -3.81 8.99 17.82
CA ASP A 136 -3.37 7.83 17.01
C ASP A 136 -4.36 6.66 17.00
N ASP A 137 -5.11 6.47 18.09
CA ASP A 137 -6.10 5.41 18.30
C ASP A 137 -7.56 5.90 18.24
N ASP A 138 -7.84 7.05 17.62
CA ASP A 138 -9.21 7.57 17.51
C ASP A 138 -10.13 6.57 16.80
N ALA A 139 -11.12 6.05 17.55
CA ALA A 139 -12.02 5.01 17.08
C ALA A 139 -12.84 5.43 15.84
N ARG A 140 -13.09 6.73 15.64
CA ARG A 140 -13.81 7.23 14.45
C ARG A 140 -12.97 7.06 13.18
N VAL A 141 -11.66 7.25 13.29
CA VAL A 141 -10.73 7.05 12.18
C VAL A 141 -10.62 5.58 11.82
N VAL A 142 -10.52 4.70 12.82
CA VAL A 142 -10.52 3.25 12.61
C VAL A 142 -11.81 2.81 11.91
N ALA A 143 -12.97 3.25 12.41
CA ALA A 143 -14.26 2.93 11.82
C ALA A 143 -14.42 3.45 10.38
N LEU A 144 -13.95 4.67 10.10
CA LEU A 144 -13.93 5.23 8.74
C LEU A 144 -13.08 4.37 7.80
N VAL A 145 -11.86 4.02 8.21
CA VAL A 145 -10.92 3.23 7.39
C VAL A 145 -11.47 1.83 7.13
N ASP A 146 -12.10 1.20 8.11
CA ASP A 146 -12.73 -0.10 7.95
C ASP A 146 -13.95 -0.05 7.01
N GLU A 147 -14.78 0.99 7.11
CA GLU A 147 -15.88 1.20 6.17
C GLU A 147 -15.36 1.43 4.74
N LEU A 148 -14.32 2.25 4.57
CA LEU A 148 -13.67 2.47 3.27
C LEU A 148 -13.11 1.18 2.67
N ARG A 149 -12.49 0.33 3.49
CA ARG A 149 -12.00 -0.98 3.05
C ARG A 149 -13.16 -1.87 2.60
N GLY A 150 -14.26 -1.91 3.35
CA GLY A 150 -15.47 -2.64 2.97
C GLY A 150 -16.09 -2.13 1.66
N ILE A 151 -16.11 -0.81 1.45
CA ILE A 151 -16.56 -0.20 0.19
C ILE A 151 -15.63 -0.62 -0.95
N GLY A 152 -14.31 -0.46 -0.80
CA GLY A 152 -13.36 -0.85 -1.85
C GLY A 152 -13.45 -2.33 -2.22
N MET A 153 -13.69 -3.22 -1.25
CA MET A 153 -13.96 -4.63 -1.50
C MET A 153 -15.25 -4.84 -2.30
N ARG A 154 -16.32 -4.13 -1.95
CA ARG A 154 -17.61 -4.20 -2.66
C ARG A 154 -17.48 -3.78 -4.12
N LEU A 155 -16.68 -2.76 -4.42
CA LEU A 155 -16.40 -2.31 -5.79
C LEU A 155 -15.63 -3.32 -6.66
N LEU A 156 -15.10 -4.40 -6.08
CA LEU A 156 -14.54 -5.49 -6.88
C LEU A 156 -15.60 -6.40 -7.49
N VAL A 157 -16.82 -6.38 -6.95
CA VAL A 157 -17.92 -7.30 -7.31
C VAL A 157 -19.09 -6.55 -7.92
N GLU A 158 -19.40 -5.36 -7.39
CA GLU A 158 -20.50 -4.52 -7.85
C GLU A 158 -20.11 -3.66 -9.06
N PRO A 159 -21.12 -3.13 -9.80
CA PRO A 159 -20.88 -2.16 -10.85
C PRO A 159 -20.08 -0.94 -10.34
N PRO A 160 -19.36 -0.23 -11.23
CA PRO A 160 -18.66 0.98 -10.86
C PRO A 160 -19.58 1.96 -10.15
N MET A 161 -19.04 2.66 -9.16
CA MET A 161 -19.79 3.69 -8.45
C MET A 161 -20.37 4.72 -9.42
N THR A 162 -21.64 5.05 -9.22
CA THR A 162 -22.30 6.18 -9.89
C THR A 162 -22.03 7.51 -9.20
N ASP A 163 -21.77 7.50 -7.89
CA ASP A 163 -21.40 8.69 -7.13
C ASP A 163 -19.90 9.01 -7.22
N GLU A 164 -19.57 10.30 -7.15
CA GLU A 164 -18.19 10.78 -7.13
C GLU A 164 -17.47 10.37 -5.82
N PRO A 165 -16.31 9.69 -5.86
CA PRO A 165 -15.61 9.21 -4.67
C PRO A 165 -15.33 10.31 -3.62
N ALA A 166 -15.03 11.53 -4.08
CA ALA A 166 -14.82 12.69 -3.22
C ALA A 166 -16.07 13.05 -2.40
N LYS A 167 -17.27 12.98 -3.01
CA LYS A 167 -18.54 13.22 -2.33
C LYS A 167 -18.81 12.14 -1.29
N LEU A 168 -18.63 10.87 -1.67
CA LEU A 168 -18.82 9.74 -0.74
C LEU A 168 -17.92 9.88 0.50
N LEU A 169 -16.65 10.27 0.32
CA LEU A 169 -15.73 10.47 1.44
C LEU A 169 -16.17 11.57 2.39
N ARG A 170 -16.69 12.69 1.88
CA ARG A 170 -17.23 13.76 2.74
C ARG A 170 -18.45 13.27 3.52
N ASP A 171 -19.35 12.53 2.87
CA ASP A 171 -20.54 11.98 3.51
C ASP A 171 -20.17 10.96 4.59
N LEU A 172 -19.16 10.11 4.32
CA LEU A 172 -18.57 9.19 5.30
C LEU A 172 -17.96 9.92 6.50
N ALA A 173 -17.12 10.93 6.24
CA ALA A 173 -16.49 11.73 7.29
C ALA A 173 -17.53 12.33 8.23
N LEU A 174 -18.59 12.94 7.66
CA LEU A 174 -19.72 13.48 8.42
C LEU A 174 -20.41 12.40 9.28
N ARG A 175 -20.68 11.22 8.72
CA ARG A 175 -21.32 10.10 9.46
C ARG A 175 -20.49 9.60 10.63
N HIS A 176 -19.16 9.64 10.51
CA HIS A 176 -18.23 9.26 11.58
C HIS A 176 -17.91 10.41 12.55
N GLY A 177 -18.51 11.60 12.36
CA GLY A 177 -18.28 12.75 13.24
C GLY A 177 -16.90 13.39 13.04
N LEU A 178 -16.40 13.38 11.81
CA LEU A 178 -15.15 14.02 11.37
C LEU A 178 -15.47 15.26 10.52
N ASP A 179 -14.58 16.25 10.50
CA ASP A 179 -14.78 17.45 9.68
C ASP A 179 -14.62 17.11 8.19
N PRO A 180 -15.67 17.21 7.36
CA PRO A 180 -15.59 16.87 5.93
C PRO A 180 -14.65 17.80 5.15
N ARG A 181 -14.38 19.01 5.65
CA ARG A 181 -13.47 19.96 4.99
C ARG A 181 -12.02 19.50 4.99
N ALA A 182 -11.66 18.60 5.92
CA ALA A 182 -10.33 18.01 5.94
C ALA A 182 -10.08 17.03 4.77
N PHE A 183 -11.13 16.68 4.01
CA PHE A 183 -11.08 15.73 2.89
C PHE A 183 -11.20 16.43 1.51
N GLU A 184 -11.21 17.76 1.47
CA GLU A 184 -11.18 18.56 0.24
C GLU A 184 -9.77 18.61 -0.35
#